data_AF-A0A9E3PGT3-F1
#
_entry.id   AF-A0A9E3PGT3-F1
#
_cell.length_a   1.000
_cell.length_b   1.000
_cell.length_c   1.000
_cell.angle_alpha   90.00
_cell.angle_beta   90.00
_cell.angle_gamma   90.00
#
_symmetry.space_group_name_H-M   'P 1'
#
loop_
_entity.id
_entity.type
_entity.pdbx_description
1 polymer ?
#
loop_
_entity_poly.entity_id
_entity_poly.type
_entity_poly.pdbx_seq_one_letter_code
_entity_poly.pdbx_strand_id
1 'polypeptide(L)'
;MSETLRELLDSEMASGGHDTVNLGSSADQAPSEEERWAGRGNSRDDGPAIDESKPLMLMGQIFAATVPSDAAAREEAITCTESTFDTLELTIRGNKAKPRSEQCEFIRVSTAAVPADNQASRPGEVIVDFADMRDADRLSVDEIAAPVTFENIPKGLNLALYGTAHPTTVKFNDMSGPDDHAEVDIANSNSRFVINDIEHLEVKTSISGSVILSGDSLKSLTLKGDGLMNLVLSTETMVNLTSIDASAARGTFIVTAAETKPLEIKGSQGDDIYILAGNAHNTVSTGKGNDVVLTGGGNDTVDTGEGDDIISVGRGANSVTTGTGRDLLILSAIWESWPSFVGRTMTTIQDFDAAGGDRIKFRDLADGTIADKAVRERVQAAVNDVQPYNPLGDVVEAARTATEDYEISWFSWEGDTYVFADMPQCCTVRLKGIVDLTADNLMFDT
;
A
#
# COMPACT_ATOMS: atom_id res chain seq x y z
N MET A 1 -7.63 -16.22 3.88
CA MET A 1 -6.17 -16.11 3.81
C MET A 1 -5.71 -16.81 2.53
N SER A 2 -5.14 -16.08 1.57
CA SER A 2 -4.67 -16.65 0.29
C SER A 2 -3.28 -17.25 0.46
N GLU A 3 -2.98 -18.37 -0.22
CA GLU A 3 -1.64 -18.99 -0.34
C GLU A 3 -0.56 -17.94 -0.70
N THR A 4 -0.95 -16.92 -1.47
CA THR A 4 -0.10 -15.79 -1.90
C THR A 4 0.42 -14.93 -0.74
N LEU A 5 -0.39 -14.73 0.32
CA LEU A 5 0.02 -13.94 1.49
C LEU A 5 1.09 -14.69 2.31
N ARG A 6 1.01 -16.02 2.32
CA ARG A 6 1.98 -16.89 2.99
C ARG A 6 3.31 -16.93 2.24
N GLU A 7 3.28 -16.99 0.90
CA GLU A 7 4.50 -16.93 0.07
C GLU A 7 5.21 -15.56 0.12
N LEU A 8 4.46 -14.45 0.19
CA LEU A 8 5.03 -13.10 0.35
C LEU A 8 5.71 -12.88 1.71
N LEU A 9 5.11 -13.40 2.78
CA LEU A 9 5.71 -13.40 4.13
C LEU A 9 7.01 -14.21 4.21
N ASP A 10 7.09 -15.31 3.46
CA ASP A 10 8.26 -16.19 3.43
C ASP A 10 9.39 -15.65 2.52
N SER A 11 9.09 -14.90 1.46
CA SER A 11 10.11 -14.44 0.49
C SER A 11 10.83 -13.14 0.89
N GLU A 12 10.13 -12.14 1.43
CA GLU A 12 10.71 -10.84 1.80
C GLU A 12 11.68 -10.96 3.00
N MET A 13 11.43 -11.90 3.91
CA MET A 13 12.28 -12.12 5.08
C MET A 13 13.48 -13.05 4.83
N ALA A 14 13.54 -13.71 3.66
CA ALA A 14 14.68 -14.56 3.27
C ALA A 14 15.85 -13.76 2.68
N SER A 15 15.64 -12.53 2.20
CA SER A 15 16.69 -11.69 1.58
C SER A 15 17.42 -10.78 2.58
N GLY A 16 17.69 -11.28 3.79
CA GLY A 16 18.68 -10.70 4.69
C GLY A 16 20.10 -10.85 4.13
N GLY A 17 20.42 -10.05 3.11
CA GLY A 17 21.74 -10.03 2.47
C GLY A 17 21.70 -9.22 1.17
N HIS A 18 22.56 -8.21 1.09
CA HIS A 18 22.85 -7.40 -0.10
C HIS A 18 22.68 -8.17 -1.43
N ASP A 19 21.72 -7.79 -2.26
CA ASP A 19 21.90 -7.55 -3.70
C ASP A 19 20.57 -7.10 -4.33
N THR A 20 20.67 -6.18 -5.29
CA THR A 20 19.55 -5.63 -6.07
C THR A 20 18.81 -6.74 -6.82
N VAL A 21 17.52 -6.93 -6.51
CA VAL A 21 16.66 -7.85 -7.28
C VAL A 21 16.31 -7.20 -8.61
N ASN A 22 17.05 -7.60 -9.64
CA ASN A 22 16.78 -7.27 -11.03
C ASN A 22 15.67 -8.22 -11.54
N LEU A 23 14.42 -7.74 -11.60
CA LEU A 23 13.33 -8.47 -12.24
C LEU A 23 13.41 -8.31 -13.77
N GLY A 24 14.28 -9.12 -14.36
CA GLY A 24 14.30 -9.39 -15.79
C GLY A 24 13.12 -10.25 -16.21
N SER A 25 12.49 -9.84 -17.31
CA SER A 25 11.41 -10.49 -18.05
C SER A 25 11.54 -12.00 -18.24
N SER A 26 10.45 -12.75 -18.03
CA SER A 26 10.16 -13.94 -18.83
C SER A 26 8.67 -14.10 -19.07
N ALA A 27 8.32 -14.07 -20.35
CA ALA A 27 7.03 -14.40 -20.91
C ALA A 27 6.81 -15.91 -20.96
N ASP A 28 5.56 -16.28 -21.25
CA ASP A 28 5.08 -17.58 -21.70
C ASP A 28 4.98 -18.69 -20.64
N GLN A 29 3.75 -18.99 -20.22
CA GLN A 29 3.06 -20.24 -20.59
C GLN A 29 1.62 -20.26 -20.09
N ALA A 30 0.66 -20.30 -21.02
CA ALA A 30 -0.73 -20.65 -20.78
C ALA A 30 -0.91 -22.17 -20.92
N PRO A 31 -1.76 -22.82 -20.10
CA PRO A 31 -2.39 -24.06 -20.50
C PRO A 31 -3.82 -23.80 -20.98
N SER A 32 -4.08 -24.31 -22.18
CA SER A 32 -5.40 -24.52 -22.77
C SER A 32 -6.13 -25.66 -22.06
N GLU A 33 -7.41 -25.50 -21.74
CA GLU A 33 -8.35 -26.62 -21.78
C GLU A 33 -9.79 -26.15 -22.01
N GLU A 34 -10.39 -26.74 -23.05
CA GLU A 34 -11.79 -26.65 -23.43
C GLU A 34 -12.65 -27.43 -22.41
N GLU A 35 -13.65 -26.79 -21.81
CA GLU A 35 -14.84 -27.54 -21.38
C GLU A 35 -16.12 -26.90 -21.89
N ARG A 36 -16.66 -27.57 -22.91
CA ARG A 36 -18.03 -27.44 -23.39
C ARG A 36 -18.99 -27.83 -22.27
N TRP A 37 -19.89 -26.93 -21.88
CA TRP A 37 -21.20 -27.35 -21.38
C TRP A 37 -22.33 -26.51 -21.97
N ALA A 38 -23.15 -27.18 -22.78
CA ALA A 38 -24.45 -26.70 -23.19
C ALA A 38 -25.47 -26.99 -22.08
N GLY A 39 -26.22 -25.98 -21.66
CA GLY A 39 -27.36 -26.12 -20.76
C GLY A 39 -28.33 -24.95 -20.93
N ARG A 40 -29.43 -25.17 -21.66
CA ARG A 40 -30.60 -24.28 -21.66
C ARG A 40 -31.34 -24.42 -20.33
N GLY A 41 -31.76 -23.31 -19.73
CA GLY A 41 -32.72 -23.31 -18.64
C GLY A 41 -33.05 -21.90 -18.16
N ASN A 42 -34.22 -21.41 -18.55
CA ASN A 42 -34.84 -20.17 -18.07
C ASN A 42 -35.04 -20.17 -16.55
N SER A 43 -34.66 -19.10 -15.86
CA SER A 43 -35.42 -18.58 -14.72
C SER A 43 -35.13 -17.08 -14.54
N ARG A 44 -36.21 -16.31 -14.64
CA ARG A 44 -36.31 -14.93 -14.15
C ARG A 44 -36.03 -14.93 -12.65
N ASP A 45 -35.17 -14.03 -12.19
CA ASP A 45 -35.30 -13.39 -10.88
C ASP A 45 -34.63 -12.02 -10.93
N ASP A 46 -35.34 -11.06 -10.37
CA ASP A 46 -35.21 -9.62 -10.53
C ASP A 46 -34.06 -9.04 -9.69
N GLY A 47 -33.09 -8.39 -10.35
CA GLY A 47 -32.19 -7.40 -9.74
C GLY A 47 -32.81 -5.98 -9.82
N PRO A 48 -32.44 -5.04 -8.93
CA PRO A 48 -33.11 -3.76 -8.85
C PRO A 48 -32.92 -2.97 -10.14
N ALA A 49 -34.04 -2.55 -10.72
CA ALA A 49 -34.09 -1.67 -11.87
C ALA A 49 -33.27 -0.41 -11.62
N ILE A 50 -32.31 -0.15 -12.49
CA ILE A 50 -31.65 1.14 -12.59
C ILE A 50 -32.74 2.12 -13.02
N ASP A 51 -33.01 3.11 -12.18
CA ASP A 51 -33.97 4.18 -12.46
C ASP A 51 -33.42 5.07 -13.60
N GLU A 52 -33.81 4.77 -14.83
CA GLU A 52 -33.50 5.56 -16.03
C GLU A 52 -34.25 6.92 -16.08
N SER A 53 -34.96 7.33 -15.01
CA SER A 53 -35.83 8.52 -15.04
C SER A 53 -35.23 9.81 -14.46
N LYS A 54 -33.91 9.89 -14.25
CA LYS A 54 -33.24 11.17 -13.95
C LYS A 54 -32.06 11.45 -14.87
N PRO A 55 -32.26 12.22 -15.95
CA PRO A 55 -31.15 12.85 -16.64
C PRO A 55 -30.65 13.99 -15.75
N LEU A 56 -29.48 13.86 -15.15
CA LEU A 56 -28.70 15.06 -14.84
C LEU A 56 -27.99 15.47 -16.15
N MET A 57 -28.80 16.01 -17.06
CA MET A 57 -28.34 16.91 -18.09
C MET A 57 -27.78 18.15 -17.37
N LEU A 58 -26.46 18.29 -17.37
CA LEU A 58 -25.89 19.63 -17.48
C LEU A 58 -26.11 20.04 -18.93
N MET A 59 -26.79 21.15 -19.16
CA MET A 59 -27.15 21.62 -20.51
C MET A 59 -25.90 22.14 -21.24
N GLY A 60 -25.18 21.24 -21.91
CA GLY A 60 -24.05 21.55 -22.80
C GLY A 60 -24.19 20.91 -24.16
N GLN A 61 -23.69 21.55 -25.22
CA GLN A 61 -23.63 20.94 -26.56
C GLN A 61 -22.48 19.92 -26.62
N ILE A 62 -22.70 18.75 -27.24
CA ILE A 62 -21.71 17.68 -27.43
C ILE A 62 -21.11 17.77 -28.84
N PHE A 63 -19.79 17.75 -28.95
CA PHE A 63 -19.08 17.62 -30.23
C PHE A 63 -18.38 16.26 -30.31
N ALA A 64 -18.65 15.48 -31.37
CA ALA A 64 -18.06 14.15 -31.57
C ALA A 64 -17.04 14.15 -32.73
N ALA A 65 -15.83 13.64 -32.48
CA ALA A 65 -14.75 13.49 -33.46
C ALA A 65 -14.23 12.04 -33.50
N THR A 66 -13.81 11.57 -34.68
CA THR A 66 -13.22 10.23 -34.86
C THR A 66 -11.87 10.32 -35.55
N VAL A 67 -10.82 9.76 -34.93
CA VAL A 67 -9.48 9.64 -35.53
C VAL A 67 -9.41 8.34 -36.36
N PRO A 68 -9.23 8.39 -37.69
CA PRO A 68 -9.20 7.20 -38.55
C PRO A 68 -7.97 6.31 -38.34
N SER A 69 -8.07 5.01 -38.66
CA SER A 69 -6.98 4.01 -38.61
C SER A 69 -5.81 4.33 -39.56
N ASP A 70 -6.11 5.05 -40.63
CA ASP A 70 -5.24 5.33 -41.77
C ASP A 70 -4.30 6.52 -41.48
N ALA A 71 -4.58 7.26 -40.40
CA ALA A 71 -3.83 8.44 -39.95
C ALA A 71 -2.48 8.06 -39.29
N ALA A 72 -1.84 6.98 -39.75
CA ALA A 72 -0.62 6.40 -39.20
C ALA A 72 0.63 7.31 -39.24
N ALA A 73 0.49 8.61 -39.52
CA ALA A 73 1.62 9.55 -39.58
C ALA A 73 1.26 11.03 -39.38
N ARG A 74 0.01 11.40 -39.04
CA ARG A 74 -0.34 12.82 -38.87
C ARG A 74 -1.01 13.04 -37.52
N GLU A 75 -0.43 13.92 -36.71
CA GLU A 75 -1.12 14.53 -35.57
C GLU A 75 -2.41 15.16 -36.10
N GLU A 76 -3.56 14.52 -35.88
CA GLU A 76 -4.85 15.15 -36.12
C GLU A 76 -5.12 16.11 -34.97
N ALA A 77 -4.90 17.40 -35.22
CA ALA A 77 -5.29 18.48 -34.32
C ALA A 77 -6.82 18.59 -34.30
N ILE A 78 -7.46 17.91 -33.36
CA ILE A 78 -8.90 18.05 -33.12
C ILE A 78 -9.09 19.33 -32.33
N THR A 79 -9.67 20.35 -32.95
CA THR A 79 -9.77 21.69 -32.38
C THR A 79 -11.23 21.96 -31.98
N CYS A 80 -11.49 22.18 -30.69
CA CYS A 80 -12.74 22.83 -30.24
C CYS A 80 -12.63 24.33 -30.53
N THR A 81 -13.35 24.87 -31.53
CA THR A 81 -13.24 26.30 -31.92
C THR A 81 -14.43 27.17 -31.51
N GLU A 82 -15.43 26.67 -30.77
CA GLU A 82 -16.60 27.48 -30.41
C GLU A 82 -16.93 27.40 -28.91
N SER A 83 -17.29 28.56 -28.35
CA SER A 83 -17.60 28.84 -26.94
C SER A 83 -18.93 28.24 -26.44
N THR A 84 -19.40 27.17 -27.09
CA THR A 84 -20.76 26.62 -26.92
C THR A 84 -20.79 25.13 -26.62
N PHE A 85 -19.64 24.44 -26.70
CA PHE A 85 -19.54 23.00 -26.45
C PHE A 85 -18.89 22.73 -25.10
N ASP A 86 -19.66 22.15 -24.18
CA ASP A 86 -19.17 21.81 -22.84
C ASP A 86 -18.44 20.45 -22.86
N THR A 87 -18.70 19.57 -23.83
CA THR A 87 -18.09 18.23 -23.91
C THR A 87 -17.60 17.86 -25.31
N LEU A 88 -16.33 17.44 -25.40
CA LEU A 88 -15.71 16.85 -26.60
C LEU A 88 -15.64 15.33 -26.46
N GLU A 89 -16.32 14.57 -27.32
CA GLU A 89 -16.20 13.11 -27.42
C GLU A 89 -15.22 12.72 -28.55
N LEU A 90 -14.18 11.98 -28.18
CA LEU A 90 -13.10 11.54 -29.05
C LEU A 90 -13.12 10.01 -29.16
N THR A 91 -13.33 9.49 -30.37
CA THR A 91 -13.13 8.06 -30.65
C THR A 91 -11.85 7.88 -31.45
N ILE A 92 -10.84 7.24 -30.85
CA ILE A 92 -9.54 7.02 -31.47
C ILE A 92 -9.50 5.60 -32.08
N ARG A 93 -9.34 5.51 -33.40
CA ARG A 93 -9.17 4.23 -34.13
C ARG A 93 -7.74 4.00 -34.63
N GLY A 94 -6.85 4.99 -34.49
CA GLY A 94 -5.42 4.93 -34.80
C GLY A 94 -4.54 4.84 -33.56
N ASN A 95 -3.22 4.96 -33.72
CA ASN A 95 -2.26 4.76 -32.63
C ASN A 95 -1.85 6.07 -31.92
N LYS A 96 -2.18 7.25 -32.47
CA LYS A 96 -1.79 8.56 -31.93
C LYS A 96 -2.90 9.60 -32.08
N ALA A 97 -3.08 10.44 -31.07
CA ALA A 97 -3.95 11.63 -31.12
C ALA A 97 -3.33 12.81 -30.35
N LYS A 98 -3.56 14.05 -30.83
CA LYS A 98 -3.11 15.27 -30.16
C LYS A 98 -4.24 16.32 -30.13
N PRO A 99 -5.17 16.23 -29.16
CA PRO A 99 -6.28 17.17 -29.05
C PRO A 99 -5.79 18.60 -28.78
N ARG A 100 -6.53 19.59 -29.31
CA ARG A 100 -6.34 21.02 -29.06
C ARG A 100 -7.64 21.63 -28.55
N SER A 101 -7.57 22.36 -27.45
CA SER A 101 -8.70 23.07 -26.86
C SER A 101 -8.32 24.49 -26.54
N GLU A 102 -9.14 25.45 -26.96
CA GLU A 102 -9.10 26.82 -26.45
C GLU A 102 -10.18 27.10 -25.37
N GLN A 103 -11.25 26.28 -25.25
CA GLN A 103 -12.40 26.53 -24.33
C GLN A 103 -13.23 25.28 -23.89
N CYS A 104 -12.80 24.05 -24.12
CA CYS A 104 -13.60 22.84 -23.79
C CYS A 104 -13.49 22.45 -22.29
N GLU A 105 -14.62 22.41 -21.56
CA GLU A 105 -14.71 22.09 -20.12
C GLU A 105 -14.49 20.58 -19.84
N PHE A 106 -15.10 19.71 -20.65
CA PHE A 106 -15.02 18.25 -20.52
C PHE A 106 -14.51 17.58 -21.80
N ILE A 107 -13.64 16.58 -21.65
CA ILE A 107 -13.22 15.68 -22.75
C ILE A 107 -13.57 14.25 -22.38
N ARG A 108 -14.15 13.49 -23.31
CA ARG A 108 -14.36 12.04 -23.21
C ARG A 108 -13.55 11.35 -24.30
N VAL A 109 -12.70 10.39 -23.92
CA VAL A 109 -11.90 9.61 -24.87
C VAL A 109 -12.35 8.15 -24.83
N SER A 110 -12.61 7.57 -26.00
CA SER A 110 -12.85 6.14 -26.23
C SER A 110 -11.86 5.61 -27.27
N THR A 111 -11.40 4.36 -27.11
CA THR A 111 -10.48 3.74 -28.08
C THR A 111 -11.08 2.47 -28.67
N ALA A 112 -10.97 2.33 -29.98
CA ALA A 112 -11.31 1.08 -30.67
C ALA A 112 -10.09 0.15 -30.70
N ALA A 113 -10.32 -1.16 -30.81
CA ALA A 113 -9.23 -2.14 -30.98
C ALA A 113 -8.39 -1.79 -32.23
N VAL A 114 -7.10 -1.54 -32.03
CA VAL A 114 -6.15 -1.22 -33.09
C VAL A 114 -5.60 -2.53 -33.68
N PRO A 115 -5.74 -2.78 -35.00
CA PRO A 115 -5.13 -3.94 -35.64
C PRO A 115 -3.60 -3.95 -35.49
N ALA A 116 -3.01 -5.13 -35.26
CA ALA A 116 -1.58 -5.30 -35.00
C ALA A 116 -0.63 -4.96 -36.19
N ASP A 117 -1.14 -4.43 -37.30
CA ASP A 117 -0.36 -4.24 -38.54
C ASP A 117 0.37 -2.89 -38.66
N ASN A 118 0.16 -1.94 -37.74
CA ASN A 118 0.80 -0.62 -37.77
C ASN A 118 2.14 -0.57 -36.99
N GLN A 119 3.25 -0.60 -37.73
CA GLN A 119 4.65 -0.70 -37.23
C GLN A 119 5.28 0.61 -36.65
N ALA A 120 4.57 1.43 -35.87
CA ALA A 120 5.13 2.69 -35.34
C ALA A 120 4.96 2.94 -33.83
N SER A 121 4.55 1.93 -33.07
CA SER A 121 4.38 1.94 -31.61
C SER A 121 4.52 0.49 -31.14
N ARG A 122 4.57 0.20 -29.83
CA ARG A 122 4.35 -1.18 -29.38
C ARG A 122 3.04 -1.67 -30.05
N PRO A 123 3.03 -2.81 -30.76
CA PRO A 123 1.83 -3.24 -31.49
C PRO A 123 0.64 -3.29 -30.54
N GLY A 124 -0.40 -2.47 -30.78
CA GLY A 124 -1.61 -2.43 -29.97
C GLY A 124 -1.68 -1.36 -28.87
N GLU A 125 -0.74 -0.41 -28.76
CA GLU A 125 -0.83 0.73 -27.81
C GLU A 125 -1.28 2.04 -28.48
N VAL A 126 -2.19 2.78 -27.85
CA VAL A 126 -2.68 4.11 -28.29
C VAL A 126 -2.04 5.22 -27.44
N ILE A 127 -1.51 6.26 -28.08
CA ILE A 127 -0.90 7.42 -27.39
C ILE A 127 -1.76 8.67 -27.60
N VAL A 128 -2.04 9.40 -26.53
CA VAL A 128 -2.77 10.68 -26.58
C VAL A 128 -1.95 11.76 -25.88
N ASP A 129 -1.53 12.77 -26.65
CA ASP A 129 -0.68 13.87 -26.19
C ASP A 129 -1.52 15.13 -25.93
N PHE A 130 -1.51 15.62 -24.69
CA PHE A 130 -2.25 16.81 -24.27
C PHE A 130 -1.40 18.09 -24.21
N ALA A 131 -0.18 18.11 -24.76
CA ALA A 131 0.72 19.27 -24.68
C ALA A 131 0.14 20.58 -25.23
N ASP A 132 -0.84 20.50 -26.15
CA ASP A 132 -1.49 21.67 -26.75
C ASP A 132 -2.83 22.05 -26.06
N MET A 133 -3.16 21.44 -24.92
CA MET A 133 -4.34 21.75 -24.10
C MET A 133 -4.06 22.90 -23.13
N ARG A 134 -4.99 23.85 -23.02
CA ARG A 134 -4.82 25.03 -22.16
C ARG A 134 -5.87 25.21 -21.06
N ASP A 135 -7.11 24.75 -21.29
CA ASP A 135 -8.26 25.15 -20.45
C ASP A 135 -9.29 24.01 -20.24
N ALA A 136 -8.85 22.75 -20.10
CA ALA A 136 -9.78 21.66 -19.79
C ALA A 136 -9.86 21.40 -18.28
N ASP A 137 -11.09 21.37 -17.75
CA ASP A 137 -11.37 21.15 -16.34
C ASP A 137 -11.42 19.65 -16.00
N ARG A 138 -11.82 18.80 -16.96
CA ARG A 138 -11.90 17.35 -16.75
C ARG A 138 -11.69 16.53 -18.03
N LEU A 139 -10.88 15.48 -17.91
CA LEU A 139 -10.69 14.44 -18.92
C LEU A 139 -11.28 13.12 -18.40
N SER A 140 -12.34 12.64 -19.02
CA SER A 140 -12.88 11.30 -18.83
C SER A 140 -12.36 10.37 -19.91
N VAL A 141 -12.09 9.14 -19.54
CA VAL A 141 -11.70 8.08 -20.44
C VAL A 141 -12.67 6.94 -20.24
N ASP A 142 -13.44 6.64 -21.28
CA ASP A 142 -14.53 5.68 -21.28
C ASP A 142 -14.23 4.58 -22.32
N GLU A 143 -14.34 3.31 -21.93
CA GLU A 143 -14.27 2.16 -22.85
C GLU A 143 -12.95 2.06 -23.65
N ILE A 144 -11.91 1.50 -23.01
CA ILE A 144 -10.60 1.28 -23.61
C ILE A 144 -10.47 -0.17 -24.11
N ALA A 145 -10.41 -0.35 -25.43
CA ALA A 145 -10.27 -1.65 -26.07
C ALA A 145 -8.81 -2.11 -26.28
N ALA A 146 -7.82 -1.29 -25.93
CA ALA A 146 -6.39 -1.59 -26.08
C ALA A 146 -5.54 -0.71 -25.12
N PRO A 147 -4.32 -1.10 -24.68
CA PRO A 147 -3.49 -0.27 -23.82
C PRO A 147 -3.35 1.18 -24.30
N VAL A 148 -3.45 2.16 -23.38
CA VAL A 148 -3.39 3.59 -23.70
C VAL A 148 -2.31 4.28 -22.86
N THR A 149 -1.54 5.20 -23.47
CA THR A 149 -0.70 6.17 -22.78
C THR A 149 -1.23 7.59 -22.99
N PHE A 150 -1.58 8.27 -21.90
CA PHE A 150 -1.84 9.71 -21.87
C PHE A 150 -0.57 10.46 -21.46
N GLU A 151 -0.14 11.44 -22.24
CA GLU A 151 1.07 12.21 -21.95
C GLU A 151 0.85 13.72 -22.02
N ASN A 152 1.72 14.45 -21.33
CA ASN A 152 1.69 15.91 -21.23
C ASN A 152 0.38 16.47 -20.68
N ILE A 153 -0.15 15.84 -19.64
CA ILE A 153 -1.36 16.31 -18.96
C ILE A 153 -1.08 17.64 -18.23
N PRO A 154 -1.84 18.72 -18.53
CA PRO A 154 -1.64 20.05 -17.92
C PRO A 154 -2.16 20.15 -16.48
N LYS A 155 -1.71 21.19 -15.77
CA LYS A 155 -2.13 21.53 -14.40
C LYS A 155 -3.65 21.62 -14.26
N GLY A 156 -4.19 21.06 -13.17
CA GLY A 156 -5.60 21.20 -12.82
C GLY A 156 -6.55 20.30 -13.61
N LEU A 157 -6.06 19.47 -14.54
CA LEU A 157 -6.90 18.52 -15.24
C LEU A 157 -7.28 17.35 -14.31
N ASN A 158 -8.57 17.25 -13.97
CA ASN A 158 -9.09 16.09 -13.28
C ASN A 158 -9.22 14.92 -14.27
N LEU A 159 -8.45 13.85 -14.06
CA LEU A 159 -8.52 12.67 -14.90
C LEU A 159 -9.48 11.65 -14.31
N ALA A 160 -10.49 11.23 -15.05
CA ALA A 160 -11.42 10.17 -14.66
C ALA A 160 -11.29 8.97 -15.60
N LEU A 161 -10.96 7.80 -15.06
CA LEU A 161 -10.73 6.57 -15.82
C LEU A 161 -11.85 5.55 -15.56
N TYR A 162 -12.76 5.36 -16.51
CA TYR A 162 -13.91 4.44 -16.40
C TYR A 162 -13.78 3.25 -17.38
N GLY A 163 -14.06 2.02 -16.91
CA GLY A 163 -14.38 0.89 -17.82
C GLY A 163 -13.22 0.33 -18.66
N THR A 164 -11.98 0.57 -18.27
CA THR A 164 -10.74 0.16 -18.97
C THR A 164 -10.35 -1.31 -18.73
N ALA A 165 -10.67 -2.26 -19.60
CA ALA A 165 -10.19 -3.65 -19.41
C ALA A 165 -8.66 -3.83 -19.57
N HIS A 166 -7.95 -2.75 -19.95
CA HIS A 166 -6.56 -2.77 -20.36
C HIS A 166 -5.69 -1.81 -19.53
N PRO A 167 -4.37 -2.03 -19.46
CA PRO A 167 -3.45 -1.11 -18.80
C PRO A 167 -3.54 0.32 -19.37
N THR A 168 -3.75 1.29 -18.49
CA THR A 168 -3.66 2.72 -18.83
C THR A 168 -2.42 3.31 -18.18
N THR A 169 -1.55 3.97 -18.96
CA THR A 169 -0.41 4.73 -18.47
C THR A 169 -0.73 6.22 -18.51
N VAL A 170 -0.57 6.91 -17.39
CA VAL A 170 -0.78 8.36 -17.29
C VAL A 170 0.54 9.03 -16.98
N LYS A 171 0.96 9.98 -17.81
CA LYS A 171 2.16 10.79 -17.65
C LYS A 171 1.78 12.26 -17.52
N PHE A 172 1.97 12.78 -16.32
CA PHE A 172 1.93 14.22 -16.07
C PHE A 172 3.24 14.86 -16.58
N ASN A 173 3.15 16.09 -17.07
CA ASN A 173 4.29 16.92 -17.45
C ASN A 173 3.91 18.37 -17.15
N ASP A 174 4.13 18.81 -15.91
CA ASP A 174 3.97 20.22 -15.53
C ASP A 174 5.31 20.75 -15.03
N MET A 175 5.83 21.80 -15.66
CA MET A 175 7.20 22.30 -15.42
C MET A 175 7.23 23.66 -14.70
N SER A 176 6.28 23.98 -13.82
CA SER A 176 6.40 25.21 -13.03
C SER A 176 5.77 25.18 -11.63
N GLY A 177 6.61 24.88 -10.63
CA GLY A 177 6.26 25.03 -9.22
C GLY A 177 7.08 24.08 -8.36
N PRO A 178 7.13 24.29 -7.03
CA PRO A 178 7.63 23.29 -6.10
C PRO A 178 6.53 22.48 -5.41
N ASP A 179 5.26 22.67 -5.80
CA ASP A 179 4.03 22.30 -5.08
C ASP A 179 2.87 22.04 -6.06
N ASP A 180 3.13 21.18 -7.06
CA ASP A 180 2.17 20.86 -8.10
C ASP A 180 1.24 19.72 -7.68
N HIS A 181 -0.04 19.85 -8.01
CA HIS A 181 -1.12 18.95 -7.58
C HIS A 181 -1.87 18.38 -8.78
N ALA A 182 -2.11 17.06 -8.75
CA ALA A 182 -2.96 16.36 -9.71
C ALA A 182 -4.04 15.54 -8.98
N GLU A 183 -5.22 15.44 -9.57
CA GLU A 183 -6.32 14.62 -9.06
C GLU A 183 -6.75 13.61 -10.12
N VAL A 184 -6.94 12.36 -9.68
CA VAL A 184 -7.36 11.25 -10.53
C VAL A 184 -8.51 10.49 -9.89
N ASP A 185 -9.63 10.42 -10.59
CA ASP A 185 -10.72 9.49 -10.32
C ASP A 185 -10.48 8.17 -11.06
N ILE A 186 -10.34 7.06 -10.33
CA ILE A 186 -10.20 5.72 -10.88
C ILE A 186 -11.48 4.94 -10.63
N ALA A 187 -12.16 4.61 -11.72
CA ALA A 187 -13.22 3.61 -11.77
C ALA A 187 -12.74 2.42 -12.62
N ASN A 188 -11.47 2.04 -12.45
CA ASN A 188 -10.83 0.95 -13.17
C ASN A 188 -9.92 0.05 -12.31
N SER A 189 -9.76 -1.21 -12.72
CA SER A 189 -8.99 -2.21 -11.99
C SER A 189 -7.47 -2.25 -12.25
N ASN A 190 -6.92 -1.67 -13.32
CA ASN A 190 -5.49 -1.85 -13.70
C ASN A 190 -4.81 -0.60 -14.30
N SER A 191 -4.61 0.46 -13.52
CA SER A 191 -3.98 1.69 -14.00
C SER A 191 -2.54 1.85 -13.49
N ARG A 192 -1.64 2.29 -14.36
CA ARG A 192 -0.26 2.66 -14.04
C ARG A 192 -0.10 4.17 -14.19
N PHE A 193 0.50 4.82 -13.20
CA PHE A 193 0.84 6.23 -13.26
C PHE A 193 2.35 6.38 -13.27
N VAL A 194 2.82 7.23 -14.17
CA VAL A 194 4.21 7.67 -14.25
C VAL A 194 4.17 9.15 -13.89
N ILE A 195 4.63 9.46 -12.69
CA ILE A 195 4.58 10.78 -12.09
C ILE A 195 5.90 11.48 -12.35
N ASN A 196 5.89 12.47 -13.24
CA ASN A 196 7.02 13.39 -13.40
C ASN A 196 6.51 14.78 -13.04
N ASP A 197 7.32 15.50 -12.28
CA ASP A 197 7.14 16.92 -11.95
C ASP A 197 5.84 17.26 -11.19
N ILE A 198 5.16 16.27 -10.60
CA ILE A 198 4.02 16.45 -9.68
C ILE A 198 4.45 16.05 -8.28
N GLU A 199 4.26 16.94 -7.30
CA GLU A 199 4.56 16.68 -5.89
C GLU A 199 3.39 16.09 -5.10
N HIS A 200 2.15 16.42 -5.46
CA HIS A 200 0.97 16.03 -4.71
C HIS A 200 -0.05 15.35 -5.63
N LEU A 201 -0.37 14.09 -5.35
CA LEU A 201 -1.34 13.32 -6.13
C LEU A 201 -2.51 12.92 -5.24
N GLU A 202 -3.72 13.27 -5.65
CA GLU A 202 -4.95 12.74 -5.08
C GLU A 202 -5.54 11.67 -6.01
N VAL A 203 -5.83 10.50 -5.46
CA VAL A 203 -6.47 9.40 -6.18
C VAL A 203 -7.77 9.01 -5.47
N LYS A 204 -8.89 9.09 -6.18
CA LYS A 204 -10.20 8.63 -5.69
C LYS A 204 -10.55 7.32 -6.38
N THR A 205 -10.90 6.28 -5.62
CA THR A 205 -11.37 5.02 -6.21
C THR A 205 -12.83 4.74 -5.86
N SER A 206 -13.63 4.41 -6.89
CA SER A 206 -15.01 3.96 -6.69
C SER A 206 -15.17 2.45 -6.86
N ILE A 207 -14.15 1.75 -7.36
CA ILE A 207 -14.12 0.29 -7.52
C ILE A 207 -12.76 -0.27 -7.13
N SER A 208 -12.69 -1.58 -6.95
CA SER A 208 -11.43 -2.29 -6.69
C SER A 208 -10.45 -2.19 -7.87
N GLY A 209 -9.21 -1.80 -7.61
CA GLY A 209 -8.16 -1.76 -8.62
C GLY A 209 -6.74 -1.70 -8.06
N SER A 210 -5.77 -1.98 -8.94
CA SER A 210 -4.36 -1.77 -8.67
C SER A 210 -3.88 -0.48 -9.32
N VAL A 211 -3.16 0.31 -8.53
CA VAL A 211 -2.50 1.54 -8.92
C VAL A 211 -1.00 1.31 -8.76
N ILE A 212 -0.26 1.39 -9.85
CA ILE A 212 1.20 1.35 -9.81
C ILE A 212 1.69 2.78 -9.98
N LEU A 213 2.40 3.32 -8.98
CA LEU A 213 3.05 4.63 -9.07
C LEU A 213 4.55 4.46 -9.34
N SER A 214 5.08 5.29 -10.24
CA SER A 214 6.51 5.36 -10.53
C SER A 214 6.91 6.80 -10.84
N GLY A 215 8.12 7.19 -10.45
CA GLY A 215 8.67 8.53 -10.64
C GLY A 215 9.18 9.14 -9.33
N ASP A 216 10.02 10.17 -9.42
CA ASP A 216 10.78 10.70 -8.28
C ASP A 216 10.26 12.04 -7.74
N SER A 217 9.29 12.67 -8.38
CA SER A 217 8.85 14.02 -7.99
C SER A 217 7.80 14.02 -6.87
N LEU A 218 7.05 12.94 -6.71
CA LEU A 218 5.94 12.86 -5.75
C LEU A 218 6.44 12.95 -4.30
N LYS A 219 5.83 13.86 -3.52
CA LYS A 219 6.07 14.09 -2.10
C LYS A 219 4.93 13.61 -1.22
N SER A 220 3.69 13.72 -1.69
CA SER A 220 2.53 13.18 -1.00
C SER A 220 1.52 12.50 -1.92
N LEU A 221 0.88 11.46 -1.41
CA LEU A 221 -0.23 10.77 -2.04
C LEU A 221 -1.45 10.83 -1.11
N THR A 222 -2.59 11.29 -1.62
CA THR A 222 -3.88 11.22 -0.91
C THR A 222 -4.79 10.23 -1.61
N LEU A 223 -5.41 9.34 -0.85
CA LEU A 223 -6.29 8.28 -1.35
C LEU A 223 -7.68 8.43 -0.73
N LYS A 224 -8.72 8.33 -1.56
CA LYS A 224 -10.12 8.43 -1.10
C LYS A 224 -11.00 7.41 -1.80
N GLY A 225 -12.20 7.23 -1.26
CA GLY A 225 -13.27 6.44 -1.86
C GLY A 225 -13.41 5.04 -1.27
N ASP A 226 -14.27 4.24 -1.87
CA ASP A 226 -14.85 3.04 -1.25
C ASP A 226 -14.33 1.72 -1.85
N GLY A 227 -13.55 1.79 -2.94
CA GLY A 227 -12.99 0.61 -3.62
C GLY A 227 -11.76 0.03 -2.91
N LEU A 228 -11.46 -1.25 -3.18
CA LEU A 228 -10.16 -1.83 -2.79
C LEU A 228 -9.05 -1.18 -3.62
N MET A 229 -8.01 -0.66 -2.99
CA MET A 229 -6.86 -0.08 -3.67
C MET A 229 -5.60 -0.88 -3.35
N ASN A 230 -5.12 -1.63 -4.35
CA ASN A 230 -3.78 -2.22 -4.28
C ASN A 230 -2.75 -1.23 -4.82
N LEU A 231 -2.07 -0.50 -3.93
CA LEU A 231 -1.05 0.47 -4.28
C LEU A 231 0.34 -0.20 -4.25
N VAL A 232 0.95 -0.35 -5.42
CA VAL A 232 2.33 -0.85 -5.51
C VAL A 232 3.26 0.33 -5.77
N LEU A 233 4.15 0.62 -4.82
CA LEU A 233 5.16 1.67 -4.95
C LEU A 233 6.46 1.07 -5.48
N SER A 234 6.88 1.48 -6.68
CA SER A 234 8.16 1.04 -7.23
C SER A 234 9.33 1.74 -6.51
N THR A 235 10.05 0.96 -5.71
CA THR A 235 11.02 1.37 -4.69
C THR A 235 12.24 2.14 -5.20
N GLU A 236 12.62 1.96 -6.46
CA GLU A 236 13.74 2.70 -7.07
C GLU A 236 13.38 4.12 -7.48
N THR A 237 12.09 4.44 -7.59
CA THR A 237 11.65 5.70 -8.19
C THR A 237 11.02 6.67 -7.18
N MET A 238 10.27 6.20 -6.19
CA MET A 238 9.49 7.07 -5.27
C MET A 238 10.32 7.68 -4.12
N VAL A 239 11.55 8.13 -4.38
CA VAL A 239 12.53 8.54 -3.34
C VAL A 239 12.20 9.84 -2.60
N ASN A 240 11.20 10.60 -3.05
CA ASN A 240 10.79 11.86 -2.42
C ASN A 240 9.42 11.78 -1.73
N LEU A 241 8.73 10.64 -1.82
CA LEU A 241 7.45 10.44 -1.15
C LEU A 241 7.69 10.36 0.35
N THR A 242 7.05 11.24 1.11
CA THR A 242 7.17 11.29 2.57
C THR A 242 5.83 11.17 3.28
N SER A 243 4.71 11.22 2.54
CA SER A 243 3.38 11.08 3.12
C SER A 243 2.41 10.34 2.22
N ILE A 244 1.66 9.41 2.81
CA ILE A 244 0.47 8.80 2.20
C ILE A 244 -0.70 8.97 3.16
N ASP A 245 -1.81 9.52 2.68
CA ASP A 245 -3.03 9.72 3.48
C ASP A 245 -4.23 9.05 2.80
N ALA A 246 -4.62 7.90 3.33
CA ALA A 246 -5.80 7.13 2.98
C ALA A 246 -6.92 7.24 4.03
N SER A 247 -6.84 8.17 4.99
CA SER A 247 -7.79 8.27 6.13
C SER A 247 -9.24 8.50 5.73
N ALA A 248 -9.47 9.01 4.52
CA ALA A 248 -10.81 9.20 3.94
C ALA A 248 -11.28 8.04 3.05
N ALA A 249 -10.45 7.01 2.85
CA ALA A 249 -10.81 5.80 2.12
C ALA A 249 -11.53 4.78 3.03
N ARG A 250 -12.35 3.92 2.42
CA ARG A 250 -13.17 2.92 3.14
C ARG A 250 -12.92 1.49 2.68
N GLY A 251 -12.17 1.29 1.62
CA GLY A 251 -11.78 -0.04 1.12
C GLY A 251 -10.35 -0.39 1.51
N THR A 252 -9.98 -1.65 1.34
CA THR A 252 -8.63 -2.17 1.64
C THR A 252 -7.54 -1.44 0.89
N PHE A 253 -6.50 -1.08 1.62
CA PHE A 253 -5.31 -0.41 1.16
C PHE A 253 -4.08 -1.31 1.37
N ILE A 254 -3.35 -1.57 0.28
CA ILE A 254 -2.09 -2.35 0.34
C ILE A 254 -0.95 -1.42 -0.05
N VAL A 255 0.08 -1.32 0.80
CA VAL A 255 1.32 -0.61 0.54
C VAL A 255 2.48 -1.60 0.55
N THR A 256 3.27 -1.58 -0.51
CA THR A 256 4.59 -2.23 -0.53
C THR A 256 5.63 -1.19 -0.92
N ALA A 257 6.57 -0.91 -0.03
CA ALA A 257 7.63 0.09 -0.21
C ALA A 257 8.96 -0.43 0.34
N ALA A 258 10.08 -0.07 -0.29
CA ALA A 258 11.42 -0.23 0.27
C ALA A 258 12.05 1.16 0.40
N GLU A 259 12.10 1.64 1.63
CA GLU A 259 12.19 3.06 1.92
C GLU A 259 13.62 3.45 2.27
N THR A 260 14.03 4.60 1.71
CA THR A 260 15.29 5.26 2.05
C THR A 260 15.09 6.52 2.90
N LYS A 261 13.83 6.96 3.07
CA LYS A 261 13.43 8.12 3.85
C LYS A 261 12.19 7.77 4.69
N PRO A 262 11.98 8.46 5.83
CA PRO A 262 10.76 8.36 6.61
C PRO A 262 9.50 8.55 5.77
N LEU A 263 8.54 7.64 5.94
CA LEU A 263 7.20 7.76 5.41
C LEU A 263 6.18 7.91 6.56
N GLU A 264 5.32 8.91 6.44
CA GLU A 264 4.11 9.03 7.27
C GLU A 264 2.93 8.44 6.50
N ILE A 265 2.34 7.37 7.02
CA ILE A 265 1.18 6.69 6.44
C ILE A 265 -0.01 6.85 7.37
N LYS A 266 -1.13 7.30 6.81
CA LYS A 266 -2.46 7.21 7.43
C LYS A 266 -3.30 6.27 6.59
N GLY A 267 -3.72 5.18 7.20
CA GLY A 267 -4.48 4.11 6.59
C GLY A 267 -5.96 4.41 6.46
N SER A 268 -6.69 3.43 5.94
CA SER A 268 -8.09 3.56 5.58
C SER A 268 -9.03 3.18 6.74
N GLN A 269 -10.30 2.96 6.42
CA GLN A 269 -11.28 2.37 7.36
C GLN A 269 -11.52 0.88 7.10
N GLY A 270 -10.78 0.26 6.18
CA GLY A 270 -10.89 -1.15 5.83
C GLY A 270 -9.65 -1.94 6.25
N ASP A 271 -9.70 -3.27 6.08
CA ASP A 271 -8.59 -4.16 6.40
C ASP A 271 -7.40 -3.89 5.45
N ASP A 272 -6.30 -3.37 5.98
CA ASP A 272 -5.15 -2.86 5.23
C ASP A 272 -3.89 -3.71 5.43
N ILE A 273 -2.92 -3.57 4.51
CA ILE A 273 -1.63 -4.28 4.56
C ILE A 273 -0.49 -3.30 4.24
N TYR A 274 0.47 -3.19 5.16
CA TYR A 274 1.66 -2.35 5.04
C TYR A 274 2.91 -3.20 5.08
N ILE A 275 3.67 -3.20 3.99
CA ILE A 275 4.97 -3.88 3.87
C ILE A 275 6.02 -2.81 3.57
N LEU A 276 6.71 -2.39 4.63
CA LEU A 276 7.67 -1.30 4.63
C LEU A 276 9.08 -1.85 4.83
N ALA A 277 9.76 -2.21 3.75
CA ALA A 277 11.15 -2.64 3.78
C ALA A 277 12.11 -1.44 3.92
N GLY A 278 13.34 -1.68 4.36
CA GLY A 278 14.37 -0.64 4.49
C GLY A 278 14.76 -0.34 5.93
N ASN A 279 15.37 0.82 6.16
CA ASN A 279 15.86 1.26 7.49
C ASN A 279 15.37 2.68 7.87
N ALA A 280 14.31 3.15 7.21
CA ALA A 280 13.72 4.46 7.45
C ALA A 280 13.02 4.53 8.83
N HIS A 281 12.71 5.73 9.31
CA HIS A 281 11.97 5.89 10.58
C HIS A 281 10.52 6.22 10.26
N ASN A 282 9.68 5.21 10.17
CA ASN A 282 8.34 5.37 9.64
C ASN A 282 7.33 5.72 10.73
N THR A 283 6.26 6.40 10.34
CA THR A 283 5.09 6.63 11.19
C THR A 283 3.89 6.03 10.47
N VAL A 284 3.32 4.96 11.00
CA VAL A 284 2.20 4.24 10.42
C VAL A 284 1.02 4.32 11.38
N SER A 285 -0.10 4.89 10.91
CA SER A 285 -1.40 4.79 11.57
C SER A 285 -2.33 4.08 10.62
N THR A 286 -2.86 2.90 10.94
CA THR A 286 -3.63 2.11 9.96
C THR A 286 -5.13 2.41 9.98
N GLY A 287 -5.67 2.84 11.12
CA GLY A 287 -7.03 3.38 11.20
C GLY A 287 -8.03 2.39 11.79
N LYS A 288 -8.99 1.93 10.97
CA LYS A 288 -9.96 0.90 11.37
C LYS A 288 -9.81 -0.28 10.43
N GLY A 289 -10.13 -1.47 10.91
CA GLY A 289 -10.01 -2.69 10.11
C GLY A 289 -9.05 -3.64 10.80
N ASN A 290 -9.02 -4.90 10.37
CA ASN A 290 -8.02 -5.85 10.84
C ASN A 290 -6.78 -5.72 9.96
N ASP A 291 -5.77 -5.05 10.47
CA ASP A 291 -4.65 -4.59 9.67
C ASP A 291 -3.41 -5.49 9.83
N VAL A 292 -2.55 -5.47 8.81
CA VAL A 292 -1.24 -6.14 8.86
C VAL A 292 -0.15 -5.11 8.66
N VAL A 293 0.72 -4.93 9.64
CA VAL A 293 1.86 -4.01 9.58
C VAL A 293 3.17 -4.77 9.70
N LEU A 294 3.98 -4.71 8.64
CA LEU A 294 5.34 -5.23 8.60
C LEU A 294 6.30 -4.06 8.32
N THR A 295 7.15 -3.71 9.28
CA THR A 295 8.20 -2.70 9.08
C THR A 295 9.59 -3.33 9.09
N GLY A 296 10.51 -2.67 8.38
CA GLY A 296 11.91 -3.02 8.29
C GLY A 296 12.69 -2.54 9.51
N GLY A 297 13.97 -2.19 9.31
CA GLY A 297 14.75 -1.52 10.35
C GLY A 297 14.35 -0.05 10.50
N GLY A 298 14.94 0.60 11.51
CA GLY A 298 14.64 1.98 11.89
C GLY A 298 13.86 2.07 13.20
N ASN A 299 13.65 3.30 13.68
CA ASN A 299 12.84 3.56 14.85
C ASN A 299 11.43 3.93 14.37
N ASP A 300 10.57 2.93 14.24
CA ASP A 300 9.22 3.11 13.72
C ASP A 300 8.22 3.47 14.82
N THR A 301 7.24 4.29 14.49
CA THR A 301 6.05 4.52 15.31
C THR A 301 4.85 3.92 14.60
N VAL A 302 4.18 2.96 15.24
CA VAL A 302 3.04 2.23 14.68
C VAL A 302 1.83 2.40 15.61
N ASP A 303 0.68 2.71 15.04
CA ASP A 303 -0.63 2.77 15.70
C ASP A 303 -1.65 2.05 14.83
N THR A 304 -2.15 0.88 15.24
CA THR A 304 -3.07 0.10 14.40
C THR A 304 -4.56 0.39 14.63
N GLY A 305 -4.91 1.16 15.67
CA GLY A 305 -6.26 1.67 15.83
C GLY A 305 -7.31 0.64 16.23
N GLU A 306 -8.38 0.46 15.44
CA GLU A 306 -9.50 -0.45 15.78
C GLU A 306 -9.47 -1.72 14.92
N GLY A 307 -9.38 -2.91 15.52
CA GLY A 307 -9.44 -4.19 14.81
C GLY A 307 -8.62 -5.27 15.51
N ASP A 308 -8.70 -6.52 15.03
CA ASP A 308 -7.78 -7.57 15.46
C ASP A 308 -6.52 -7.50 14.55
N ASP A 309 -5.45 -6.84 15.00
CA ASP A 309 -4.31 -6.48 14.15
C ASP A 309 -3.14 -7.46 14.24
N ILE A 310 -2.31 -7.52 13.18
CA ILE A 310 -1.05 -8.27 13.15
C ILE A 310 0.12 -7.32 12.91
N ILE A 311 1.04 -7.25 13.87
CA ILE A 311 2.12 -6.27 13.87
C ILE A 311 3.47 -6.99 13.97
N SER A 312 4.36 -6.73 13.02
CA SER A 312 5.77 -7.11 13.09
C SER A 312 6.63 -5.91 12.76
N VAL A 313 7.25 -5.32 13.78
CA VAL A 313 8.24 -4.26 13.59
C VAL A 313 9.64 -4.86 13.54
N GLY A 314 10.47 -4.38 12.63
CA GLY A 314 11.84 -4.86 12.49
C GLY A 314 12.81 -4.20 13.46
N ARG A 315 14.07 -4.03 13.06
CA ARG A 315 15.16 -3.62 13.96
C ARG A 315 15.09 -2.14 14.34
N GLY A 316 15.17 -1.84 15.63
CA GLY A 316 15.34 -0.47 16.12
C GLY A 316 14.46 -0.20 17.33
N ALA A 317 14.53 1.03 17.85
CA ALA A 317 13.70 1.43 18.98
C ALA A 317 12.30 1.82 18.47
N ASN A 318 11.45 0.81 18.30
CA ASN A 318 10.09 1.01 17.82
C ASN A 318 9.12 1.37 18.96
N SER A 319 8.08 2.13 18.64
CA SER A 319 6.96 2.44 19.53
C SER A 319 5.67 1.99 18.88
N VAL A 320 5.01 0.99 19.46
CA VAL A 320 3.79 0.38 18.91
C VAL A 320 2.63 0.64 19.86
N THR A 321 1.52 1.11 19.31
CA THR A 321 0.20 1.17 19.95
C THR A 321 -0.68 0.21 19.16
N THR A 322 -1.23 -0.81 19.79
CA THR A 322 -2.04 -1.81 19.07
C THR A 322 -3.51 -1.40 19.00
N GLY A 323 -3.94 -0.53 19.91
CA GLY A 323 -5.28 0.03 19.90
C GLY A 323 -6.30 -0.92 20.53
N THR A 324 -7.46 -1.08 19.90
CA THR A 324 -8.54 -1.92 20.43
C THR A 324 -8.77 -3.15 19.58
N GLY A 325 -8.82 -4.31 20.20
CA GLY A 325 -9.12 -5.58 19.54
C GLY A 325 -8.34 -6.68 20.23
N ARG A 326 -8.08 -7.78 19.51
CA ARG A 326 -7.18 -8.84 19.95
C ARG A 326 -5.98 -8.86 19.03
N ASP A 327 -4.91 -8.22 19.47
CA ASP A 327 -3.78 -7.93 18.61
C ASP A 327 -2.69 -9.00 18.73
N LEU A 328 -2.00 -9.26 17.63
CA LEU A 328 -0.89 -10.19 17.55
C LEU A 328 0.40 -9.46 17.19
N LEU A 329 1.26 -9.30 18.19
CA LEU A 329 2.62 -8.83 17.97
C LEU A 329 3.53 -10.02 17.62
N ILE A 330 4.11 -10.00 16.43
CA ILE A 330 5.09 -10.98 15.97
C ILE A 330 6.48 -10.38 16.13
N LEU A 331 7.25 -10.95 17.05
CA LEU A 331 8.66 -10.63 17.26
C LEU A 331 9.51 -11.63 16.48
N SER A 332 10.08 -11.18 15.36
CA SER A 332 11.14 -11.94 14.68
C SER A 332 12.46 -11.71 15.42
N ALA A 333 13.30 -12.76 15.51
CA ALA A 333 14.60 -12.70 16.17
C ALA A 333 15.49 -11.59 15.58
N ILE A 334 15.48 -10.41 16.20
CA ILE A 334 16.36 -9.30 15.84
C ILE A 334 17.79 -9.66 16.28
N TRP A 335 18.71 -9.84 15.33
CA TRP A 335 20.13 -10.20 15.55
C TRP A 335 20.98 -9.17 16.35
N GLU A 336 20.37 -8.31 17.16
CA GLU A 336 21.06 -7.24 17.89
C GLU A 336 20.69 -7.15 19.39
N SER A 337 19.91 -8.08 19.94
CA SER A 337 19.62 -8.15 21.39
C SER A 337 20.73 -8.83 22.20
N TRP A 338 21.99 -8.51 21.91
CA TRP A 338 23.08 -8.75 22.85
C TRP A 338 22.93 -7.81 24.06
N PRO A 339 23.26 -8.23 25.30
CA PRO A 339 23.03 -7.45 26.53
C PRO A 339 23.57 -6.01 26.49
N SER A 340 24.60 -5.75 25.68
CA SER A 340 25.20 -4.43 25.47
C SER A 340 24.36 -3.45 24.65
N PHE A 341 23.28 -3.90 24.00
CA PHE A 341 22.41 -3.10 23.13
C PHE A 341 20.96 -3.00 23.62
N VAL A 342 20.61 -3.76 24.67
CA VAL A 342 19.32 -3.66 25.36
C VAL A 342 19.15 -2.23 25.90
N GLY A 343 18.13 -1.53 25.40
CA GLY A 343 17.86 -0.11 25.70
C GLY A 343 18.17 0.88 24.57
N ARG A 344 18.79 0.46 23.46
CA ARG A 344 18.98 1.30 22.26
C ARG A 344 18.14 0.88 21.04
N THR A 345 17.69 -0.37 21.00
CA THR A 345 17.01 -0.98 19.84
C THR A 345 15.80 -1.84 20.26
N MET A 346 15.19 -1.53 21.40
CA MET A 346 14.09 -2.29 21.98
C MET A 346 12.74 -1.72 21.55
N THR A 347 11.86 -2.58 21.05
CA THR A 347 10.44 -2.25 20.81
C THR A 347 9.71 -2.03 22.13
N THR A 348 8.94 -0.95 22.20
CA THR A 348 8.02 -0.65 23.32
C THR A 348 6.58 -0.71 22.83
N ILE A 349 5.76 -1.51 23.49
CA ILE A 349 4.30 -1.56 23.30
C ILE A 349 3.66 -0.62 24.32
N GLN A 350 2.87 0.33 23.85
CA GLN A 350 2.37 1.44 24.66
C GLN A 350 1.12 1.06 25.47
N ASP A 351 0.34 0.09 25.03
CA ASP A 351 -1.04 -0.15 25.47
C ASP A 351 -1.46 -1.63 25.55
N PHE A 352 -0.52 -2.57 25.53
CA PHE A 352 -0.79 -4.03 25.51
C PHE A 352 -1.91 -4.46 26.48
N ASP A 353 -3.02 -4.96 25.95
CA ASP A 353 -4.20 -5.41 26.68
C ASP A 353 -4.23 -6.94 26.81
N ALA A 354 -3.48 -7.45 27.79
CA ALA A 354 -3.45 -8.88 28.11
C ALA A 354 -4.84 -9.48 28.42
N ALA A 355 -5.76 -8.68 28.97
CA ALA A 355 -7.11 -9.13 29.32
C ALA A 355 -8.08 -9.03 28.13
N GLY A 356 -7.86 -8.05 27.24
CA GLY A 356 -8.57 -7.87 25.97
C GLY A 356 -8.28 -9.00 24.98
N GLY A 357 -7.08 -9.60 25.07
CA GLY A 357 -6.72 -10.80 24.35
C GLY A 357 -5.46 -10.68 23.51
N ASP A 358 -4.69 -9.61 23.69
CA ASP A 358 -3.44 -9.38 22.98
C ASP A 358 -2.42 -10.49 23.27
N ARG A 359 -1.63 -10.78 22.23
CA ARG A 359 -0.64 -11.84 22.25
C ARG A 359 0.67 -11.41 21.64
N ILE A 360 1.75 -12.01 22.15
CA ILE A 360 3.10 -11.87 21.63
C ILE A 360 3.54 -13.24 21.12
N LYS A 361 3.81 -13.31 19.83
CA LYS A 361 4.38 -14.47 19.17
C LYS A 361 5.86 -14.23 18.90
N PHE A 362 6.69 -15.18 19.30
CA PHE A 362 8.11 -15.17 18.95
C PHE A 362 8.32 -16.09 17.74
N ARG A 363 8.73 -15.49 16.61
CA ARG A 363 8.98 -16.20 15.34
C ARG A 363 10.39 -16.80 15.32
N ASP A 364 10.56 -17.84 14.51
CA ASP A 364 11.81 -18.59 14.32
C ASP A 364 12.25 -19.40 15.57
N LEU A 365 11.29 -19.70 16.46
CA LEU A 365 11.49 -20.45 17.71
C LEU A 365 10.69 -21.77 17.68
N ALA A 366 11.32 -22.85 17.22
CA ALA A 366 10.65 -24.13 16.99
C ALA A 366 10.43 -24.97 18.28
N ASP A 367 11.25 -24.80 19.32
CA ASP A 367 11.32 -25.73 20.47
C ASP A 367 11.35 -25.04 21.86
N GLY A 368 10.83 -23.81 21.99
CA GLY A 368 10.84 -23.08 23.27
C GLY A 368 9.72 -23.49 24.24
N THR A 369 9.88 -23.15 25.52
CA THR A 369 8.79 -23.27 26.52
C THR A 369 8.53 -21.94 27.24
N ILE A 370 7.34 -21.77 27.81
CA ILE A 370 7.04 -20.60 28.64
C ILE A 370 7.41 -20.96 30.08
N ALA A 371 8.31 -20.16 30.67
CA ALA A 371 8.81 -20.34 32.02
C ALA A 371 7.65 -20.51 33.01
N ASP A 372 7.75 -21.48 33.91
CA ASP A 372 6.71 -21.73 34.91
C ASP A 372 6.68 -20.65 36.01
N LYS A 373 5.74 -20.76 36.94
CA LYS A 373 5.61 -19.79 38.03
C LYS A 373 6.87 -19.70 38.91
N ALA A 374 7.53 -20.82 39.20
CA ALA A 374 8.70 -20.84 40.07
C ALA A 374 9.91 -20.18 39.39
N VAL A 375 10.08 -20.38 38.08
CA VAL A 375 11.10 -19.68 37.29
C VAL A 375 10.80 -18.18 37.26
N ARG A 376 9.55 -17.75 37.02
CA ARG A 376 9.19 -16.33 37.01
C ARG A 376 9.43 -15.64 38.36
N GLU A 377 9.15 -16.32 39.47
CA GLU A 377 9.46 -15.79 40.81
C GLU A 377 10.97 -15.65 41.04
N ARG A 378 11.78 -16.59 40.54
CA ARG A 378 13.25 -16.50 40.57
C ARG A 378 13.76 -15.34 39.72
N VAL A 379 13.24 -15.17 38.52
CA VAL A 379 13.59 -14.07 37.61
C VAL A 379 13.30 -12.72 38.26
N GLN A 380 12.11 -12.54 38.82
CA GLN A 380 11.76 -11.29 39.51
C GLN A 380 12.66 -11.05 40.74
N ALA A 381 13.01 -12.09 41.50
CA ALA A 381 13.93 -11.96 42.63
C ALA A 381 15.33 -11.51 42.17
N ALA A 382 15.86 -12.09 41.09
CA ALA A 382 17.13 -11.69 40.52
C ALA A 382 17.13 -10.23 40.06
N VAL A 383 16.05 -9.79 39.40
CA VAL A 383 15.86 -8.38 39.00
C VAL A 383 15.82 -7.44 40.20
N ASN A 384 15.17 -7.83 41.30
CA ASN A 384 15.09 -7.00 42.51
C ASN A 384 16.45 -6.87 43.25
N ASP A 385 17.35 -7.83 43.06
CA ASP A 385 18.70 -7.80 43.64
C ASP A 385 19.66 -6.88 42.86
N VAL A 386 19.29 -6.51 41.63
CA VAL A 386 20.02 -5.52 40.84
C VAL A 386 19.82 -4.12 41.46
N GLN A 387 20.92 -3.38 41.71
CA GLN A 387 20.85 -2.05 42.28
C GLN A 387 19.97 -1.12 41.42
N PRO A 388 19.20 -0.19 42.02
CA PRO A 388 18.17 0.61 41.34
C PRO A 388 18.71 1.63 40.32
N TYR A 389 20.02 1.70 40.11
CA TYR A 389 20.66 2.62 39.15
C TYR A 389 21.37 1.89 38.01
N ASN A 390 21.18 0.57 37.91
CA ASN A 390 21.81 -0.21 36.87
C ASN A 390 21.11 0.04 35.53
N PRO A 391 21.87 0.07 34.42
CA PRO A 391 21.28 0.16 33.09
C PRO A 391 20.38 -1.05 32.83
N LEU A 392 19.32 -0.86 32.03
CA LEU A 392 18.37 -1.91 31.67
C LEU A 392 19.05 -3.19 31.15
N GLY A 393 20.18 -3.08 30.45
CA GLY A 393 20.96 -4.23 30.00
C GLY A 393 21.42 -5.16 31.13
N ASP A 394 21.87 -4.61 32.27
CA ASP A 394 22.28 -5.41 33.43
C ASP A 394 21.07 -6.09 34.09
N VAL A 395 19.92 -5.42 34.07
CA VAL A 395 18.65 -5.96 34.60
C VAL A 395 18.17 -7.14 33.76
N VAL A 396 18.18 -6.98 32.43
CA VAL A 396 17.83 -8.07 31.50
C VAL A 396 18.82 -9.22 31.60
N GLU A 397 20.11 -8.95 31.76
CA GLU A 397 21.12 -10.00 31.95
C GLU A 397 20.91 -10.79 33.26
N ALA A 398 20.56 -10.11 34.35
CA ALA A 398 20.21 -10.77 35.60
C ALA A 398 18.94 -11.63 35.46
N ALA A 399 17.94 -11.14 34.72
CA ALA A 399 16.74 -11.89 34.41
C ALA A 399 17.05 -13.15 33.59
N ARG A 400 17.85 -13.03 32.53
CA ARG A 400 18.30 -14.16 31.68
C ARG A 400 19.11 -15.19 32.44
N THR A 401 20.05 -14.77 33.28
CA THR A 401 20.82 -15.70 34.11
C THR A 401 19.94 -16.48 35.10
N ALA A 402 18.74 -15.97 35.41
CA ALA A 402 17.76 -16.60 36.27
C ALA A 402 16.71 -17.46 35.52
N THR A 403 16.72 -17.49 34.18
CA THR A 403 15.88 -18.40 33.37
C THR A 403 16.60 -19.70 33.04
N GLU A 404 15.88 -20.62 32.39
CA GLU A 404 16.49 -21.77 31.72
C GLU A 404 16.65 -21.47 30.21
N ASP A 405 17.61 -22.15 29.58
CA ASP A 405 17.86 -21.98 28.14
C ASP A 405 16.59 -22.29 27.34
N TYR A 406 16.29 -21.47 26.33
CA TYR A 406 15.12 -21.63 25.45
C TYR A 406 13.76 -21.43 26.13
N GLU A 407 13.71 -20.66 27.22
CA GLU A 407 12.46 -20.24 27.84
C GLU A 407 12.08 -18.78 27.55
N ILE A 408 10.77 -18.53 27.41
CA ILE A 408 10.19 -17.19 27.46
C ILE A 408 9.79 -16.89 28.91
N SER A 409 10.24 -15.75 29.43
CA SER A 409 9.88 -15.27 30.76
C SER A 409 9.64 -13.77 30.74
N TRP A 410 9.20 -13.23 31.87
CA TRP A 410 8.96 -11.81 32.03
C TRP A 410 9.23 -11.35 33.46
N PHE A 411 9.44 -10.04 33.60
CA PHE A 411 9.64 -9.38 34.88
C PHE A 411 9.10 -7.95 34.85
N SER A 412 8.93 -7.36 36.02
CA SER A 412 8.61 -5.94 36.18
C SER A 412 9.79 -5.16 36.73
N TRP A 413 10.04 -3.99 36.16
CA TRP A 413 11.10 -3.08 36.59
C TRP A 413 10.72 -1.63 36.27
N GLU A 414 10.97 -0.71 37.20
CA GLU A 414 10.65 0.73 37.07
C GLU A 414 9.21 1.08 36.62
N GLY A 415 8.24 0.21 36.90
CA GLY A 415 6.83 0.45 36.58
C GLY A 415 6.36 -0.13 35.25
N ASP A 416 7.25 -0.80 34.51
CA ASP A 416 6.93 -1.48 33.25
C ASP A 416 7.15 -2.99 33.34
N THR A 417 6.63 -3.70 32.34
CA THR A 417 6.78 -5.15 32.19
C THR A 417 7.70 -5.44 31.01
N TYR A 418 8.62 -6.38 31.18
CA TYR A 418 9.59 -6.78 30.16
C TYR A 418 9.40 -8.24 29.87
N VAL A 419 9.14 -8.58 28.61
CA VAL A 419 9.06 -9.96 28.14
C VAL A 419 10.31 -10.26 27.35
N PHE A 420 10.95 -11.39 27.63
CA PHE A 420 12.18 -11.79 26.96
C PHE A 420 12.20 -13.30 26.74
N ALA A 421 12.99 -13.73 25.77
CA ALA A 421 13.31 -15.13 25.57
C ALA A 421 14.81 -15.35 25.75
N ASP A 422 15.18 -16.31 26.58
CA ASP A 422 16.58 -16.64 26.82
C ASP A 422 17.12 -17.58 25.76
N MET A 423 17.40 -17.01 24.58
CA MET A 423 17.95 -17.72 23.44
C MET A 423 19.07 -16.92 22.76
N PRO A 424 20.01 -17.57 22.04
CA PRO A 424 21.18 -16.93 21.45
C PRO A 424 20.91 -15.80 20.44
N GLN A 425 19.68 -15.68 19.94
CA GLN A 425 19.27 -14.70 18.93
C GLN A 425 18.01 -13.92 19.32
N CYS A 426 17.52 -14.09 20.56
CA CYS A 426 16.20 -13.61 20.92
C CYS A 426 16.23 -12.42 21.87
N CYS A 427 15.06 -11.79 21.89
CA CYS A 427 14.84 -10.39 22.07
C CYS A 427 14.12 -10.11 23.38
N THR A 428 14.15 -8.84 23.76
CA THR A 428 13.36 -8.30 24.87
C THR A 428 12.42 -7.25 24.29
N VAL A 429 11.17 -7.27 24.72
CA VAL A 429 10.17 -6.24 24.43
C VAL A 429 9.72 -5.61 25.74
N ARG A 430 9.51 -4.30 25.73
CA ARG A 430 8.93 -3.57 26.86
C ARG A 430 7.43 -3.38 26.63
N LEU A 431 6.63 -3.74 27.61
CA LEU A 431 5.22 -3.38 27.71
C LEU A 431 5.13 -2.26 28.73
N LYS A 432 4.56 -1.13 28.32
CA LYS A 432 4.41 0.03 29.19
C LYS A 432 3.40 -0.26 30.29
N GLY A 433 3.78 0.01 31.53
CA GLY A 433 2.98 -0.32 32.71
C GLY A 433 3.18 -1.74 33.22
N ILE A 434 2.59 -2.00 34.39
CA ILE A 434 2.56 -3.33 35.00
C ILE A 434 1.42 -4.12 34.38
N VAL A 435 1.75 -5.12 33.56
CA VAL A 435 0.83 -5.98 32.82
C VAL A 435 0.74 -7.32 33.53
N ASP A 436 -0.47 -7.77 33.84
CA ASP A 436 -0.72 -9.10 34.42
C ASP A 436 -0.71 -10.17 33.31
N LEU A 437 0.51 -10.53 32.86
CA LEU A 437 0.71 -11.51 31.80
C LEU A 437 0.42 -12.93 32.27
N THR A 438 -0.19 -13.71 31.38
CA THR A 438 -0.34 -15.16 31.52
C THR A 438 0.35 -15.88 30.37
N ALA A 439 0.51 -17.20 30.50
CA ALA A 439 1.09 -18.01 29.42
C ALA A 439 0.23 -17.97 28.13
N ASP A 440 -1.08 -17.70 28.24
CA ASP A 440 -1.97 -17.63 27.08
C ASP A 440 -1.74 -16.37 26.22
N ASN A 441 -1.05 -15.35 26.77
CA ASN A 441 -0.64 -14.15 26.05
C ASN A 441 0.64 -14.36 25.23
N LEU A 442 1.29 -15.51 25.33
CA LEU A 442 2.58 -15.80 24.71
C LEU A 442 2.46 -17.02 23.79
N MET A 443 3.06 -16.95 22.59
CA MET A 443 2.95 -17.99 21.58
C MET A 443 4.31 -18.31 20.93
N PHE A 444 4.45 -19.57 20.50
CA PHE A 444 5.54 -20.06 19.65
C PHE A 444 5.06 -20.24 18.20
N ASP A 445 5.97 -20.61 17.30
CA ASP A 445 5.70 -20.81 15.87
C ASP A 445 4.89 -22.07 15.52
N THR A 446 4.48 -22.87 16.51
CA THR A 446 3.82 -24.18 16.33
C THR A 446 2.49 -24.12 15.60
#